data_AF-A0A2U2ZHX6-F1
#
_entry.id   AF-A0A2U2ZHX6-F1
#
_cell.length_a   1.000
_cell.length_b   1.000
_cell.length_c   1.000
_cell.angle_alpha   90.00
_cell.angle_beta   90.00
_cell.angle_gamma   90.00
#
_symmetry.space_group_name_H-M   'P 1'
#
loop_
_entity.id
_entity.type
_entity.pdbx_description
1 polymer ?
#
loop_
_entity_poly.entity_id
_entity_poly.type
_entity_poly.pdbx_seq_one_letter_code
_entity_poly.pdbx_strand_id
1 'polypeptide(L)' 'MPQSSGPVSRPSAFRRAKGVHPLNAMWRVQPKNTALLVIDMQNDFVPEGHPMEVPMARRRIPEMQKVITGCREAGIR' A
#
# COMPACT_ATOMS: atom_id res chain seq x y z
N MET A 1 5.25 21.35 37.92
CA MET A 1 5.07 21.86 36.54
C MET A 1 4.51 20.73 35.67
N PRO A 2 3.19 20.61 35.43
CA PRO A 2 2.67 19.70 34.43
C PRO A 2 2.52 20.44 33.10
N GLN A 3 3.19 19.96 32.05
CA GLN A 3 3.09 20.54 30.71
C GLN A 3 1.74 20.19 30.06
N SER A 4 1.13 21.20 29.45
CA SER A 4 -0.15 21.18 28.76
C SER A 4 -0.11 20.31 27.50
N SER A 5 -0.95 19.28 27.45
CA SER A 5 -1.27 18.51 26.25
C SER A 5 -2.20 19.31 25.34
N GLY A 6 -1.64 19.93 24.30
CA GLY A 6 -2.42 20.53 23.21
C GLY A 6 -3.15 19.44 22.39
N PRO A 7 -4.31 19.76 21.79
CA PRO A 7 -5.09 18.77 21.05
C PRO A 7 -4.36 18.38 19.76
N VAL A 8 -4.02 17.08 19.66
CA VAL A 8 -3.55 16.47 18.42
C VAL A 8 -4.67 16.58 17.39
N SER A 9 -4.46 17.40 16.35
CA SER A 9 -5.38 17.51 15.21
C SER A 9 -5.49 16.15 14.54
N ARG A 10 -6.67 15.55 14.62
CA ARG A 10 -7.03 14.33 13.91
C ARG A 10 -7.00 14.62 12.41
N PRO A 11 -6.38 13.78 11.56
CA PRO A 11 -6.52 13.91 10.13
C PRO A 11 -8.00 13.82 9.76
N SER A 12 -8.43 14.72 8.88
CA SER A 12 -9.79 14.80 8.36
C SER A 12 -10.24 13.44 7.84
N ALA A 13 -11.41 13.00 8.34
CA ALA A 13 -12.19 11.83 7.97
C ALA A 13 -11.74 11.09 6.70
N PHE A 14 -11.30 9.85 6.88
CA PHE A 14 -11.26 8.85 5.81
C PHE A 14 -12.67 8.70 5.23
N ARG A 15 -12.94 9.36 4.10
CA ARG A 15 -14.21 9.17 3.38
C ARG A 15 -14.24 7.74 2.86
N ARG A 16 -15.09 6.92 3.47
CA ARG A 16 -15.43 5.60 2.96
C ARG A 16 -16.08 5.76 1.59
N ALA A 17 -15.35 5.46 0.52
CA ALA A 17 -15.92 5.34 -0.81
C ALA A 17 -16.91 4.16 -0.78
N LYS A 18 -18.21 4.46 -0.79
CA LYS A 18 -19.25 3.48 -1.12
C LYS A 18 -19.24 3.33 -2.64
N GLY A 19 -18.67 2.25 -3.15
CA GLY A 19 -18.66 1.95 -4.57
C GLY A 19 -18.52 0.46 -4.82
N VAL A 20 -19.61 -0.19 -5.21
CA VAL A 20 -19.50 -1.45 -5.97
C VAL A 20 -19.02 -1.01 -7.35
N HIS A 21 -17.74 -1.23 -7.63
CA HIS A 21 -17.16 -0.84 -8.90
C HIS A 21 -17.52 -1.89 -9.95
N PRO A 22 -18.06 -1.49 -11.12
CA PRO A 22 -18.33 -2.44 -12.17
C PRO A 22 -17.04 -3.15 -12.56
N LEU A 23 -17.10 -4.46 -12.75
CA LEU A 23 -15.95 -5.34 -13.02
C LEU A 23 -15.13 -4.92 -14.27
N ASN A 24 -15.69 -4.03 -15.10
CA ASN A 24 -15.12 -3.55 -16.35
C ASN A 24 -14.80 -2.03 -16.33
N ALA A 25 -14.74 -1.41 -15.14
CA ALA A 25 -14.40 0.00 -15.04
C ALA A 25 -12.94 0.24 -15.43
N MET A 26 -12.71 1.17 -16.35
CA MET A 26 -11.36 1.67 -16.62
C MET A 26 -10.96 2.62 -15.49
N TRP A 27 -10.02 2.19 -14.66
CA TRP A 27 -9.55 2.96 -13.51
C TRP A 27 -8.53 4.01 -13.96
N ARG A 28 -8.80 5.27 -13.63
CA ARG A 28 -7.83 6.36 -13.80
C ARG A 28 -6.99 6.50 -12.54
N VAL A 29 -5.69 6.24 -12.66
CA VAL A 29 -4.71 6.44 -11.60
C VAL A 29 -4.28 7.90 -11.61
N GLN A 30 -4.53 8.63 -10.53
CA GLN A 30 -4.14 10.03 -10.37
C GLN A 30 -3.11 10.11 -9.23
N PRO A 31 -1.84 10.47 -9.49
CA PRO A 31 -0.78 10.38 -8.48
C PRO A 31 -1.07 11.12 -7.16
N LYS A 32 -1.80 12.24 -7.23
CA LYS A 32 -2.12 13.07 -6.06
C LYS A 32 -3.10 12.44 -5.06
N ASN A 33 -3.86 11.42 -5.46
CA ASN A 33 -4.89 10.80 -4.62
C ASN A 33 -4.83 9.27 -4.65
N THR A 34 -3.71 8.72 -5.09
CA THR A 34 -3.45 7.28 -5.15
C THR A 34 -2.25 6.96 -4.27
N ALA A 35 -2.30 5.80 -3.61
CA ALA A 35 -1.18 5.22 -2.89
C ALA A 35 -0.96 3.78 -3.36
N LEU A 36 0.30 3.32 -3.31
CA LEU A 36 0.65 1.92 -3.57
C LEU A 36 0.75 1.18 -2.23
N LEU A 37 -0.05 0.12 -2.06
CA LEU A 37 0.01 -0.74 -0.88
C LEU A 37 0.76 -2.04 -1.21
N VAL A 38 1.82 -2.31 -0.45
CA VAL A 38 2.56 -3.58 -0.48
C VAL A 38 2.24 -4.32 0.80
N ILE A 39 1.68 -5.53 0.68
CA ILE A 39 1.12 -6.29 1.80
C ILE A 39 1.97 -7.54 2.01
N ASP A 40 2.28 -7.85 3.28
CA ASP A 40 2.88 -9.09 3.77
C ASP A 40 4.15 -9.57 3.03
N MET A 41 4.93 -8.64 2.47
CA MET A 41 6.26 -8.93 1.88
C MET A 41 7.39 -8.98 2.93
N GLN A 42 7.07 -9.45 4.14
CA GLN A 42 8.05 -9.62 5.21
C GLN A 42 8.86 -10.90 5.00
N ASN A 43 10.06 -10.96 5.58
CA ASN A 43 10.95 -12.12 5.44
C ASN A 43 10.38 -13.42 6.03
N ASP A 44 9.30 -13.40 6.83
CA ASP A 44 8.71 -14.66 7.32
C ASP A 44 7.85 -15.36 6.25
N PHE A 45 7.44 -14.64 5.21
CA PHE A 45 6.59 -15.15 4.13
C PHE A 45 7.32 -15.44 2.82
N VAL A 46 8.54 -14.92 2.66
CA VAL A 46 9.18 -14.83 1.33
C VAL A 46 10.31 -15.85 1.13
N PRO A 47 11.39 -15.88 1.92
CA PRO A 47 12.51 -16.78 1.71
C PRO A 47 12.13 -18.24 1.98
N GLU A 48 12.89 -19.14 1.37
CA GLU A 48 12.66 -20.58 1.49
C GLU A 48 12.94 -21.08 2.91
N GLY A 49 12.06 -21.96 3.41
CA GLY A 49 12.23 -22.58 4.73
C GLY A 49 11.82 -21.71 5.91
N HIS A 50 11.15 -20.58 5.67
CA HIS A 50 10.57 -19.76 6.73
C HIS A 50 9.21 -20.31 7.21
N PRO A 51 8.82 -20.04 8.47
CA PRO A 51 7.63 -20.66 9.08
C PRO A 51 6.32 -20.42 8.33
N MET A 52 6.22 -19.31 7.60
CA MET A 52 5.02 -18.91 6.85
C MET A 52 5.31 -18.77 5.35
N GLU A 53 6.29 -19.50 4.82
CA GLU A 53 6.69 -19.40 3.42
C GLU A 53 5.48 -19.51 2.47
N VAL A 54 5.38 -18.52 1.57
CA VAL A 54 4.50 -18.56 0.40
C VAL A 54 5.38 -18.62 -0.84
N PRO A 55 5.62 -19.82 -1.42
CA PRO A 55 6.58 -19.98 -2.52
C PRO A 55 6.31 -19.09 -3.75
N MET A 56 5.04 -18.70 -3.94
CA MET A 56 4.64 -17.79 -5.01
C MET A 56 5.05 -16.34 -4.80
N ALA A 57 5.24 -15.90 -3.56
CA ALA A 57 5.65 -14.53 -3.26
C ALA A 57 7.00 -14.20 -3.91
N ARG A 58 7.98 -15.12 -3.83
CA ARG A 58 9.31 -14.96 -4.46
C ARG A 58 9.23 -14.69 -5.96
N ARG A 59 8.33 -15.41 -6.66
CA ARG A 59 8.17 -15.25 -8.12
C ARG A 59 7.54 -13.91 -8.51
N ARG A 60 6.84 -13.24 -7.59
CA ARG A 60 6.19 -11.95 -7.83
C ARG A 60 7.10 -10.75 -7.58
N ILE A 61 8.20 -10.92 -6.85
CA ILE A 61 9.13 -9.84 -6.50
C ILE A 61 9.56 -9.02 -7.73
N PRO A 62 9.97 -9.60 -8.87
CA PRO A 62 10.44 -8.81 -10.01
C PRO A 62 9.35 -7.88 -10.59
N GLU A 63 8.10 -8.35 -10.68
CA GLU A 63 6.99 -7.53 -11.17
C GLU A 63 6.57 -6.48 -10.15
N MET A 64 6.59 -6.81 -8.85
CA MET A 64 6.32 -5.84 -7.79
C MET A 64 7.34 -4.71 -7.79
N GLN A 65 8.62 -5.01 -8.01
CA GLN A 65 9.68 -4.01 -8.12
C GLN A 65 9.41 -3.02 -9.27
N LYS A 66 8.94 -3.49 -10.44
CA LYS A 66 8.57 -2.60 -11.56
C LYS A 66 7.45 -1.63 -11.16
N VAL A 67 6.41 -2.13 -10.50
CA VAL A 67 5.28 -1.30 -10.04
C VAL A 67 5.73 -0.29 -8.98
N ILE A 68 6.54 -0.71 -8.01
CA ILE A 68 7.09 0.17 -6.97
C ILE A 68 7.91 1.30 -7.59
N THR A 69 8.80 0.96 -8.52
CA THR A 69 9.64 1.95 -9.21
C THR A 69 8.77 2.92 -10.00
N GLY A 70 7.84 2.43 -10.82
CA GLY A 70 6.95 3.29 -11.61
C GLY A 70 6.07 4.20 -10.75
N CYS A 71 5.55 3.72 -9.62
CA CYS A 71 4.80 4.54 -8.67
C CYS A 71 5.68 5.64 -8.06
N ARG A 72 6.90 5.31 -7.64
CA ARG A 72 7.84 6.29 -7.06
C ARG A 72 8.22 7.37 -8.08
N GLU A 73 8.50 6.98 -9.33
CA GLU A 73 8.80 7.90 -10.43
C GLU A 73 7.61 8.83 -10.74
N ALA A 74 6.38 8.30 -10.67
CA ALA A 74 5.16 9.08 -10.86
C ALA A 74 4.79 9.98 -9.66
N GLY A 75 5.55 9.92 -8.55
CA GLY A 75 5.28 10.69 -7.34
C GLY A 75 4.14 10.14 -6.46
N ILE A 76 3.74 8.88 -6.68
CA ILE A 76 2.82 8.13 -5.81
C ILE A 76 3.59 7.73 -4.55
N ARG A 77 3.04 8.03 -3.37
CA ARG A 77 3.65 7.74 -2.06
C ARG A 77 2.73 6.94 -1.17
#